data_AF-A0A7K0R1U2-F1
#
_entry.id   AF-A0A7K0R1U2-F1
#
_cell.length_a   1.000
_cell.length_b   1.000
_cell.length_c   1.000
_cell.angle_alpha   90.00
_cell.angle_beta   90.00
_cell.angle_gamma   90.00
#
_symmetry.space_group_name_H-M   'P 1'
#
loop_
_entity.id
_entity.type
_entity.pdbx_description
1 polymer ?
#
loop_
_entity_poly.entity_id
_entity_poly.type
_entity_poly.pdbx_seq_one_letter_code
_entity_poly.pdbx_strand_id
1 'polypeptide(L)'
;MKPLRIAALGLSVGALSLTGLSLAAFPAGAAESPLTGLVIALDPGHQLGNSNPKFAAQMQQTKFNGTLVKSCNTTGTATNKGFPEATMNWRVANNLKKVLENQGATVHLTRTTNSTNSWGPCVWDRGAFGAKVKADLM
;
A
#
# COMPACT_ATOMS: atom_id res chain seq x y z
N MET A 1 90.16 -17.10 -17.97
CA MET A 1 89.36 -16.57 -16.85
C MET A 1 88.09 -17.42 -16.74
N LYS A 2 87.93 -18.18 -15.65
CA LYS A 2 86.64 -18.76 -15.17
C LYS A 2 86.30 -17.99 -13.89
N PRO A 3 85.04 -17.63 -13.58
CA PRO A 3 83.91 -18.55 -13.42
C PRO A 3 82.60 -17.91 -13.97
N LEU A 4 81.35 -18.39 -13.83
CA LEU A 4 80.67 -19.00 -12.70
C LEU A 4 79.37 -19.65 -13.20
N ARG A 5 79.10 -20.89 -12.78
CA ARG A 5 77.81 -21.57 -12.95
C ARG A 5 76.91 -21.16 -11.78
N ILE A 6 75.71 -20.68 -12.07
CA ILE A 6 74.63 -20.54 -11.07
C ILE A 6 73.54 -21.53 -11.45
N ALA A 7 73.33 -22.51 -10.56
CA ALA A 7 72.17 -23.38 -10.56
C ALA A 7 71.04 -22.68 -9.80
N ALA A 8 69.85 -22.57 -10.40
CA ALA A 8 68.64 -22.14 -9.71
C ALA A 8 67.76 -23.38 -9.49
N LEU A 9 67.52 -23.70 -8.21
CA LEU A 9 66.58 -24.70 -7.74
C LEU A 9 65.15 -24.33 -8.18
N GLY A 10 64.45 -25.27 -8.82
CA GLY A 10 63.04 -25.17 -9.11
C GLY A 10 62.20 -25.34 -7.85
N LEU A 11 61.29 -24.40 -7.60
CA LEU A 11 60.24 -24.53 -6.59
C LEU A 11 58.97 -25.01 -7.29
N SER A 12 58.61 -26.29 -7.08
CA SER A 12 57.36 -26.86 -7.55
C SER A 12 56.19 -26.37 -6.68
N VAL A 13 55.37 -25.48 -7.22
CA VAL A 13 54.08 -25.12 -6.62
C VAL A 13 53.06 -26.18 -7.02
N GLY A 14 52.67 -27.03 -6.07
CA GLY A 14 51.59 -28.01 -6.28
C GLY A 14 50.26 -27.29 -6.50
N ALA A 15 49.62 -27.55 -7.64
CA ALA A 15 48.26 -27.10 -7.93
C ALA A 15 47.27 -27.92 -7.07
N LEU A 16 46.63 -27.27 -6.11
CA LEU A 16 45.53 -27.85 -5.34
C LEU A 16 44.24 -27.74 -6.20
N SER A 17 43.88 -28.81 -6.89
CA SER A 17 42.60 -28.90 -7.60
C SER A 17 41.45 -28.97 -6.60
N LEU A 18 40.74 -27.86 -6.40
CA LEU A 18 39.43 -27.82 -5.74
C LEU A 18 38.34 -28.28 -6.72
N THR A 19 38.29 -29.57 -7.03
CA THR A 19 37.14 -30.14 -7.75
C THR A 19 36.06 -30.57 -6.76
N GLY A 20 34.91 -29.88 -6.81
CA GLY A 20 33.61 -30.51 -6.56
C GLY A 20 32.94 -30.25 -5.21
N LEU A 21 32.63 -29.00 -4.87
CA LEU A 21 31.47 -28.74 -3.99
C LEU A 21 30.23 -28.60 -4.88
N SER A 22 29.47 -29.68 -4.99
CA SER A 22 28.12 -29.60 -5.57
C SER A 22 27.22 -28.89 -4.55
N LEU A 23 26.98 -27.60 -4.78
CA LEU A 23 25.95 -26.85 -4.06
C LEU A 23 24.60 -27.41 -4.49
N ALA A 24 24.01 -28.26 -3.65
CA ALA A 24 22.60 -28.59 -3.77
C ALA A 24 21.82 -27.29 -3.72
N ALA A 25 21.21 -26.91 -4.85
CA ALA A 25 20.28 -25.81 -4.91
C ALA A 25 19.05 -26.21 -4.09
N PHE A 26 18.96 -25.71 -2.86
CA PHE A 26 17.70 -25.76 -2.13
C PHE A 26 16.67 -25.02 -2.97
N PRO A 27 15.45 -25.56 -3.15
CA PRO A 27 14.40 -24.80 -3.78
C PRO A 27 14.22 -23.55 -2.92
N ALA A 28 14.51 -22.37 -3.49
CA ALA A 28 14.13 -21.12 -2.88
C ALA A 28 12.61 -21.12 -2.84
N GLY A 29 12.03 -21.53 -1.71
CA GLY A 29 10.61 -21.36 -1.47
C GLY A 29 10.29 -19.90 -1.75
N ALA A 30 9.37 -19.64 -2.67
CA ALA A 30 8.95 -18.29 -2.98
C ALA A 30 8.56 -17.63 -1.65
N ALA A 31 9.34 -16.63 -1.22
CA ALA A 31 9.03 -15.91 -0.01
C ALA A 31 7.65 -15.29 -0.18
N GLU A 32 6.72 -15.64 0.71
CA GLU A 32 5.37 -15.10 0.68
C GLU A 32 5.46 -13.57 0.77
N SER A 33 4.68 -12.87 -0.05
CA SER A 33 4.67 -11.41 -0.02
C SER A 33 4.29 -10.92 1.38
N PRO A 34 4.87 -9.82 1.87
CA PRO A 34 4.85 -9.46 3.29
C PRO A 34 3.47 -9.15 3.86
N LEU A 35 2.45 -8.92 3.02
CA LEU A 35 1.07 -8.66 3.43
C LEU A 35 0.10 -9.78 3.06
N THR A 36 0.62 -10.95 2.67
CA THR A 36 -0.22 -12.11 2.34
C THR A 36 -1.16 -12.45 3.48
N GLY A 37 -2.45 -12.61 3.15
CA GLY A 37 -3.50 -12.96 4.12
C GLY A 37 -4.08 -11.77 4.90
N LEU A 38 -3.49 -10.58 4.82
CA LEU A 38 -4.03 -9.39 5.48
C LEU A 38 -5.18 -8.77 4.67
N VAL A 39 -6.23 -8.34 5.39
CA VAL A 39 -7.32 -7.53 4.87
C VAL A 39 -7.14 -6.09 5.34
N ILE A 40 -6.95 -5.16 4.41
CA ILE A 40 -6.73 -3.74 4.72
C ILE A 40 -7.90 -2.91 4.19
N ALA A 41 -8.47 -2.08 5.04
CA ALA A 41 -9.46 -1.07 4.65
C ALA A 41 -8.75 0.26 4.39
N LEU A 42 -9.06 0.93 3.27
CA LEU A 42 -8.62 2.28 2.99
C LEU A 42 -9.82 3.22 2.93
N ASP A 43 -9.68 4.37 3.56
CA ASP A 43 -10.75 5.36 3.64
C ASP A 43 -10.41 6.65 2.89
N PRO A 44 -10.56 6.69 1.55
CA PRO A 44 -10.39 7.94 0.80
C PRO A 44 -11.49 8.93 1.21
N GLY A 45 -11.15 9.85 2.10
CA GLY A 45 -12.11 10.77 2.69
C GLY A 45 -12.89 11.60 1.67
N HIS A 46 -14.07 12.04 2.11
CA HIS A 46 -15.06 12.80 1.33
C HIS A 46 -15.55 12.06 0.07
N GLN A 47 -16.42 12.73 -0.68
CA GLN A 47 -16.85 12.34 -2.01
C GLN A 47 -17.06 13.60 -2.84
N LEU A 48 -16.69 13.56 -4.12
CA LEU A 48 -16.69 14.76 -4.97
C LEU A 48 -18.08 15.39 -5.09
N GLY A 49 -19.15 14.58 -5.13
CA GLY A 49 -20.51 15.10 -5.18
C GLY A 49 -21.06 15.58 -3.85
N ASN A 50 -20.35 15.49 -2.72
CA ASN A 50 -20.81 16.11 -1.47
C ASN A 50 -21.04 17.63 -1.62
N SER A 51 -20.41 18.29 -2.60
CA SER A 51 -20.64 19.71 -2.94
C SER A 51 -21.83 19.94 -3.86
N ASN A 52 -22.47 18.89 -4.37
CA ASN A 52 -23.61 19.00 -5.25
C ASN A 52 -24.88 19.30 -4.43
N PRO A 53 -25.58 20.43 -4.68
CA PRO A 53 -26.77 20.81 -3.92
C PRO A 53 -27.87 19.74 -3.90
N LYS A 54 -27.93 18.86 -4.91
CA LYS A 54 -28.89 17.75 -4.95
C LYS A 54 -28.73 16.74 -3.80
N PHE A 55 -27.58 16.76 -3.12
CA PHE A 55 -27.28 15.88 -1.99
C PHE A 55 -27.28 16.61 -0.63
N ALA A 56 -27.75 17.86 -0.56
CA ALA A 56 -27.72 18.66 0.66
C ALA A 56 -28.46 17.99 1.84
N ALA A 57 -29.64 17.42 1.59
CA ALA A 57 -30.42 16.74 2.63
C ALA A 57 -29.67 15.52 3.21
N GLN A 58 -29.00 14.75 2.36
CA GLN A 58 -28.20 13.60 2.75
C GLN A 58 -26.98 14.03 3.57
N MET A 59 -26.30 15.11 3.18
CA MET A 59 -25.15 15.67 3.92
C MET A 59 -25.53 16.22 5.29
N GLN A 60 -26.74 16.75 5.44
CA GLN A 60 -27.22 17.36 6.68
C GLN A 60 -27.77 16.37 7.69
N GLN A 61 -27.92 15.08 7.34
CA GLN A 61 -28.28 14.06 8.32
C GLN A 61 -27.29 14.06 9.49
N THR A 62 -27.78 13.92 10.71
CA THR A 62 -26.92 13.97 11.90
C THR A 62 -26.97 12.69 12.72
N LYS A 63 -25.86 12.35 13.38
CA LYS A 63 -25.78 11.23 14.31
C LYS A 63 -24.88 11.58 15.50
N PHE A 64 -25.30 11.23 16.70
CA PHE A 64 -24.45 11.30 17.90
C PHE A 64 -23.41 10.18 17.86
N ASN A 65 -22.13 10.50 18.07
CA ASN A 65 -21.03 9.54 17.99
C ASN A 65 -20.48 9.09 19.37
N GLY A 66 -21.20 9.39 20.45
CA GLY A 66 -20.73 9.15 21.82
C GLY A 66 -20.09 10.38 22.49
N THR A 67 -19.73 11.41 21.72
CA THR A 67 -19.16 12.66 22.26
C THR A 67 -19.92 13.90 21.77
N LEU A 68 -20.24 13.94 20.47
CA LEU A 68 -20.94 15.06 19.86
C LEU A 68 -21.82 14.61 18.69
N VAL A 69 -22.75 15.46 18.30
CA VAL A 69 -23.60 15.25 17.12
C VAL A 69 -22.85 15.72 15.89
N LYS A 70 -22.67 14.85 14.91
CA LYS A 70 -22.00 15.16 13.63
C LYS A 70 -22.96 15.06 12.46
N SER A 71 -22.75 15.90 11.45
CA SER A 71 -23.33 15.71 10.13
C SER A 71 -22.78 14.44 9.45
N CYS A 72 -23.50 13.97 8.42
CA CYS A 72 -23.15 12.78 7.65
C CYS A 72 -21.74 12.87 7.07
N ASN A 73 -21.44 13.95 6.35
CA ASN A 73 -20.14 14.17 5.74
C ASN A 73 -19.95 15.67 5.48
N THR A 74 -18.79 16.04 4.96
CA THR A 74 -18.48 17.37 4.48
C THR A 74 -17.90 17.29 3.06
N THR A 75 -17.81 18.43 2.39
CA THR A 75 -17.22 18.53 1.04
C THR A 75 -15.72 18.25 1.03
N GLY A 76 -15.04 18.50 2.15
CA GLY A 76 -13.58 18.63 2.21
C GLY A 76 -13.12 20.01 1.70
N THR A 77 -11.80 20.21 1.69
CA THR A 77 -11.15 21.42 1.19
C THR A 77 -10.79 21.32 -0.30
N ALA A 78 -10.14 22.36 -0.83
CA ALA A 78 -9.51 22.36 -2.14
C ALA A 78 -8.23 23.20 -2.12
N THR A 79 -7.32 22.94 -3.06
CA THR A 79 -6.19 23.85 -3.30
C THR A 79 -6.69 25.20 -3.83
N ASN A 80 -5.84 26.23 -3.81
CA ASN A 80 -6.17 27.55 -4.36
C ASN A 80 -6.54 27.52 -5.86
N LYS A 81 -6.15 26.46 -6.59
CA LYS A 81 -6.51 26.25 -8.00
C LYS A 81 -7.77 25.37 -8.17
N GLY A 82 -8.46 25.04 -7.09
CA GLY A 82 -9.70 24.26 -7.11
C GLY A 82 -9.50 22.74 -7.18
N PHE A 83 -8.31 22.20 -6.90
CA PHE A 83 -8.13 20.75 -6.85
C PHE A 83 -8.75 20.18 -5.56
N PRO A 84 -9.85 19.37 -5.62
CA PRO A 84 -10.60 18.99 -4.43
C PRO A 84 -9.88 17.93 -3.60
N GLU A 85 -9.95 18.06 -2.27
CA GLU A 85 -9.44 17.07 -1.32
C GLU A 85 -10.02 15.68 -1.57
N ALA A 86 -11.33 15.58 -1.85
CA ALA A 86 -11.98 14.32 -2.21
C ALA A 86 -11.31 13.61 -3.40
N THR A 87 -10.84 14.37 -4.39
CA THR A 87 -10.15 13.81 -5.57
C THR A 87 -8.71 13.43 -5.25
N MET A 88 -8.02 14.22 -4.42
CA MET A 88 -6.68 13.91 -3.92
C MET A 88 -6.70 12.58 -3.16
N ASN A 89 -7.55 12.46 -2.13
CA ASN A 89 -7.67 11.28 -1.28
C ASN A 89 -8.03 10.04 -2.10
N TRP A 90 -8.93 10.19 -3.09
CA TRP A 90 -9.28 9.10 -4.01
C TRP A 90 -8.07 8.57 -4.77
N ARG A 91 -7.29 9.46 -5.38
CA ARG A 91 -6.12 9.09 -6.19
C ARG A 91 -5.04 8.45 -5.34
N VAL A 92 -4.77 9.01 -4.16
CA VAL A 92 -3.80 8.44 -3.21
C VAL A 92 -4.23 7.03 -2.78
N ALA A 93 -5.47 6.84 -2.36
CA ALA A 93 -5.96 5.53 -1.92
C ALA A 93 -5.94 4.48 -3.04
N ASN A 94 -6.27 4.85 -4.28
CA ASN A 94 -6.21 3.91 -5.41
C ASN A 94 -4.78 3.53 -5.77
N ASN A 95 -3.82 4.45 -5.64
CA ASN A 95 -2.40 4.12 -5.83
C ASN A 95 -1.88 3.25 -4.68
N LEU A 96 -2.22 3.57 -3.44
CA LEU A 96 -1.86 2.78 -2.27
C LEU A 96 -2.46 1.37 -2.34
N LYS A 97 -3.73 1.23 -2.72
CA LYS A 97 -4.40 -0.06 -2.96
C LYS A 97 -3.54 -0.96 -3.85
N LYS A 98 -3.12 -0.46 -5.01
CA LYS A 98 -2.28 -1.22 -5.96
C LYS A 98 -0.96 -1.67 -5.31
N VAL A 99 -0.31 -0.80 -4.55
CA VAL A 99 0.95 -1.13 -3.87
C VAL A 99 0.75 -2.23 -2.83
N LEU A 100 -0.32 -2.14 -2.03
CA LEU A 100 -0.63 -3.12 -0.98
C LEU A 100 -1.06 -4.47 -1.58
N GLU A 101 -1.88 -4.47 -2.63
CA GLU A 101 -2.29 -5.68 -3.33
C GLU A 101 -1.12 -6.39 -4.01
N ASN A 102 -0.17 -5.63 -4.59
CA ASN A 102 1.08 -6.19 -5.12
C ASN A 102 1.95 -6.84 -4.03
N GLN A 103 1.73 -6.52 -2.76
CA GLN A 103 2.38 -7.15 -1.61
C GLN A 103 1.53 -8.25 -0.96
N GLY A 104 0.43 -8.67 -1.59
CA GLY A 104 -0.37 -9.82 -1.17
C GLY A 104 -1.58 -9.49 -0.30
N ALA A 105 -1.84 -8.22 0.02
CA ALA A 105 -3.01 -7.83 0.81
C ALA A 105 -4.31 -7.91 -0.01
N THR A 106 -5.43 -8.22 0.65
CA THR A 106 -6.78 -7.93 0.15
C THR A 106 -7.17 -6.53 0.60
N VAL A 107 -7.51 -5.63 -0.33
CA VAL A 107 -7.75 -4.22 0.03
C VAL A 107 -9.18 -3.78 -0.31
N HIS A 108 -9.89 -3.20 0.65
CA HIS A 108 -11.23 -2.64 0.45
C HIS A 108 -11.24 -1.13 0.63
N LEU A 109 -12.02 -0.40 -0.18
CA LEU A 109 -12.18 1.05 -0.04
C LEU A 109 -13.57 1.39 0.48
N THR A 110 -13.67 2.38 1.36
CA THR A 110 -14.95 2.87 1.92
C THR A 110 -15.90 3.43 0.85
N ARG A 111 -15.38 3.80 -0.32
CA ARG A 111 -16.15 4.21 -1.51
C ARG A 111 -15.54 3.68 -2.80
N THR A 112 -16.32 3.67 -3.87
CA THR A 112 -15.93 3.10 -5.17
C THR A 112 -15.86 4.12 -6.30
N THR A 113 -16.24 5.38 -6.05
CA THR A 113 -16.27 6.43 -7.09
C THR A 113 -15.67 7.74 -6.58
N ASN A 114 -15.26 8.59 -7.53
CA ASN A 114 -14.97 10.01 -7.31
C ASN A 114 -15.76 10.83 -8.33
N SER A 115 -17.02 11.13 -8.00
CA SER A 115 -18.00 11.67 -8.95
C SER A 115 -18.86 12.75 -8.33
N THR A 116 -19.15 13.80 -9.10
CA THR A 116 -20.13 14.85 -8.74
C THR A 116 -21.56 14.31 -8.66
N ASN A 117 -21.80 13.11 -9.17
CA ASN A 117 -23.09 12.42 -9.17
C ASN A 117 -23.23 11.38 -8.06
N SER A 118 -22.29 11.31 -7.12
CA SER A 118 -22.35 10.43 -5.96
C SER A 118 -22.05 11.23 -4.69
N TRP A 119 -22.59 10.81 -3.54
CA TRP A 119 -22.29 11.38 -2.23
C TRP A 119 -21.87 10.27 -1.25
N GLY A 120 -21.37 10.65 -0.08
CA GLY A 120 -21.12 9.72 1.02
C GLY A 120 -19.92 8.77 0.81
N PRO A 121 -19.80 7.70 1.62
CA PRO A 121 -20.66 7.34 2.76
C PRO A 121 -20.58 8.35 3.90
N CYS A 122 -21.51 8.27 4.85
CA CYS A 122 -21.43 9.06 6.06
C CYS A 122 -20.27 8.60 6.96
N VAL A 123 -19.78 9.49 7.81
CA VAL A 123 -18.63 9.24 8.70
C VAL A 123 -18.84 8.07 9.65
N TRP A 124 -20.07 7.77 10.05
CA TRP A 124 -20.37 6.60 10.89
C TRP A 124 -20.30 5.29 10.12
N ASP A 125 -20.68 5.27 8.83
CA ASP A 125 -20.55 4.09 7.99
C ASP A 125 -19.08 3.84 7.64
N ARG A 126 -18.32 4.93 7.41
CA ARG A 126 -16.87 4.87 7.21
C ARG A 126 -16.18 4.34 8.46
N GLY A 127 -16.48 4.88 9.64
CA GLY A 127 -15.89 4.41 10.90
C GLY A 127 -16.21 2.95 11.25
N ALA A 128 -17.36 2.43 10.80
CA ALA A 128 -17.72 1.02 10.96
C ALA A 128 -17.18 0.11 9.84
N PHE A 129 -16.58 0.67 8.79
CA PHE A 129 -16.24 -0.07 7.58
C PHE A 129 -15.18 -1.16 7.80
N GLY A 130 -14.12 -0.86 8.57
CA GLY A 130 -13.08 -1.85 8.89
C GLY A 130 -13.68 -3.12 9.50
N ALA A 131 -14.55 -2.97 10.50
CA ALA A 131 -15.27 -4.10 11.08
C ALA A 131 -16.19 -4.82 10.06
N LYS A 132 -16.90 -4.06 9.21
CA LYS A 132 -17.77 -4.62 8.16
C LYS A 132 -17.02 -5.52 7.18
N VAL A 133 -15.80 -5.15 6.80
CA VAL A 133 -14.98 -5.94 5.86
C VAL A 133 -14.01 -6.88 6.56
N LYS A 134 -14.06 -6.97 7.90
CA LYS A 134 -13.13 -7.75 8.72
C LYS A 134 -11.67 -7.38 8.44
N ALA A 135 -11.39 -6.09 8.30
CA ALA A 135 -10.04 -5.61 8.10
C ALA A 135 -9.20 -5.81 9.37
N ASP A 136 -7.97 -6.27 9.19
CA ASP A 136 -6.95 -6.31 10.23
C ASP A 136 -6.45 -4.89 10.56
N LEU A 137 -6.47 -4.01 9.55
CA LEU A 137 -6.00 -2.63 9.61
C LEU A 137 -6.92 -1.72 8.80
N MET A 138 -7.19 -0.52 9.33
CA MET A 138 -7.91 0.55 8.64
C MET A 138 -7.20 1.88 8.81
#